data_AF-A0A4Q6B8V5-F1
#
_entry.id   AF-A0A4Q6B8V5-F1
#
_cell.length_a   1.000
_cell.length_b   1.000
_cell.length_c   1.000
_cell.angle_alpha   90.00
_cell.angle_beta   90.00
_cell.angle_gamma   90.00
#
_symmetry.space_group_name_H-M   'P 1'
#
loop_
_entity.id
_entity.type
_entity.pdbx_description
1 polymer ?
#
loop_
_entity_poly.entity_id
_entity_poly.type
_entity_poly.pdbx_seq_one_letter_code
_entity_poly.pdbx_strand_id
1 'polypeptide(L)'
;PDQVVHEVDGIQEYDNVLPRWWLFTLYASIVFAAGYWFYYDGFEAGEPPPRAFRREMAQRLEAQGKSAPVTEAALTDLMHDPAAMAEGAKLFASTCTPCHGPGGGGTVGPNLTDEFWLHGGSPEEIHRSISTGYPAKGMPAWGQQLGDKRIPPITAYVLGLRGTNAPGGKAPQGEKYVGK
;
A
#
# COMPACT_ATOMS: atom_id res chain seq x y z
N PRO A 1 -12.46 -58.66 -4.58
CA PRO A 1 -11.66 -57.51 -5.03
C PRO A 1 -11.55 -57.56 -6.55
N ASP A 2 -11.83 -56.45 -7.23
CA ASP A 2 -11.90 -56.33 -8.70
C ASP A 2 -13.26 -56.73 -9.34
N GLN A 3 -14.38 -56.43 -8.67
CA GLN A 3 -15.68 -56.44 -9.33
C GLN A 3 -15.95 -55.07 -9.97
N VAL A 4 -16.22 -55.05 -11.27
CA VAL A 4 -16.73 -53.85 -11.96
C VAL A 4 -18.18 -53.64 -11.54
N VAL A 5 -18.49 -52.50 -10.94
CA VAL A 5 -19.83 -52.18 -10.42
C VAL A 5 -20.64 -51.37 -11.42
N HIS A 6 -19.97 -50.49 -12.16
CA HIS A 6 -20.57 -49.66 -13.21
C HIS A 6 -19.63 -49.57 -14.40
N GLU A 7 -20.21 -49.52 -15.60
CA GLU A 7 -19.51 -49.16 -16.82
C GLU A 7 -20.26 -47.99 -17.48
N VAL A 8 -19.57 -46.87 -17.64
CA VAL A 8 -20.12 -45.66 -18.25
C VAL A 8 -19.18 -45.23 -19.36
N ASP A 9 -19.69 -45.15 -20.59
CA ASP A 9 -18.92 -44.74 -21.79
C ASP A 9 -17.61 -45.54 -21.98
N GLY A 10 -17.62 -46.82 -21.63
CA GLY A 10 -16.46 -47.71 -21.71
C GLY A 10 -15.43 -47.59 -20.58
N ILE A 11 -15.68 -46.75 -19.56
CA ILE A 11 -14.89 -46.67 -18.34
C ILE A 11 -15.50 -47.59 -17.28
N GLN A 12 -14.68 -48.51 -16.76
CA GLN A 12 -15.08 -49.48 -15.73
C GLN A 12 -14.69 -48.98 -14.34
N GLU A 13 -15.65 -48.96 -13.41
CA GLU A 13 -15.44 -48.59 -12.01
C GLU A 13 -15.35 -49.84 -11.14
N TYR A 14 -14.22 -50.01 -10.44
CA TYR A 14 -13.95 -51.17 -9.58
C TYR A 14 -14.30 -50.89 -8.11
N ASP A 15 -14.93 -51.86 -7.44
CA ASP A 15 -15.14 -51.83 -5.99
C ASP A 15 -13.86 -52.25 -5.25
N ASN A 16 -12.91 -51.32 -5.18
CA ASN A 16 -11.65 -51.50 -4.48
C ASN A 16 -11.69 -50.86 -3.10
N VAL A 17 -11.11 -51.56 -2.12
CA VAL A 17 -10.89 -50.99 -0.80
C VAL A 17 -9.90 -49.84 -0.89
N LEU A 18 -10.16 -48.77 -0.14
CA LEU A 18 -9.28 -47.61 -0.09
C LEU A 18 -7.88 -48.01 0.38
N PRO A 19 -6.80 -47.51 -0.25
CA PRO A 19 -5.44 -47.80 0.17
C PRO A 19 -5.22 -47.42 1.65
N ARG A 20 -4.62 -48.33 2.43
CA ARG A 20 -4.42 -48.11 3.88
C ARG A 20 -3.56 -46.88 4.19
N TRP A 21 -2.57 -46.58 3.35
CA TRP A 21 -1.74 -45.39 3.49
C TRP A 21 -2.55 -44.10 3.29
N TRP A 22 -3.51 -44.12 2.35
CA TRP A 22 -4.39 -42.99 2.09
C TRP A 22 -5.32 -42.74 3.28
N LEU A 23 -5.93 -43.81 3.81
CA LEU A 23 -6.75 -43.73 5.02
C LEU A 23 -5.95 -43.20 6.22
N PHE A 24 -4.71 -43.65 6.40
CA PHE A 24 -3.82 -43.11 7.44
C PHE A 24 -3.61 -41.60 7.28
N THR A 25 -3.30 -41.13 6.08
CA THR A 25 -3.12 -39.68 5.84
C THR A 25 -4.40 -38.89 6.09
N LEU A 26 -5.56 -39.42 5.68
CA LEU A 26 -6.85 -38.79 5.94
C LEU A 26 -7.09 -38.66 7.45
N TYR A 27 -7.01 -39.76 8.20
CA TYR A 27 -7.25 -39.73 9.65
C TYR A 27 -6.19 -38.93 10.42
N ALA A 28 -4.92 -38.96 10.01
CA ALA A 28 -3.87 -38.14 10.61
C ALA A 28 -4.17 -36.64 10.46
N SER A 29 -4.65 -36.21 9.29
CA SER A 29 -5.04 -34.81 9.06
C SER A 29 -6.22 -34.38 9.96
N ILE A 30 -7.21 -35.26 10.17
CA ILE A 30 -8.34 -35.00 11.07
C ILE A 30 -7.86 -34.84 12.53
N VAL A 31 -7.00 -35.75 13.00
CA VAL A 31 -6.41 -35.67 14.34
C VAL A 31 -5.56 -34.42 14.51
N PHE A 32 -4.75 -34.07 13.50
CA PHE A 32 -3.96 -32.84 13.51
C PHE A 32 -4.85 -31.60 13.58
N ALA A 33 -5.91 -31.53 12.77
CA ALA A 33 -6.84 -30.40 12.77
C ALA A 33 -7.54 -30.23 14.14
N ALA A 34 -8.01 -31.33 14.72
CA ALA A 34 -8.59 -31.31 16.06
C ALA A 34 -7.58 -30.86 17.12
N GLY A 35 -6.36 -31.42 17.09
CA GLY A 35 -5.28 -31.03 18.01
C GLY A 35 -4.88 -29.56 17.86
N TYR A 36 -4.79 -29.05 16.64
CA TYR A 36 -4.50 -27.65 16.35
C TYR A 36 -5.58 -26.71 16.91
N TRP A 37 -6.86 -27.04 16.69
CA TRP A 37 -7.97 -26.28 17.24
C TRP A 37 -7.97 -26.29 18.78
N PHE A 38 -7.81 -27.45 19.41
CA PHE A 38 -7.72 -27.52 20.88
C PHE A 38 -6.51 -26.74 21.41
N TYR A 39 -5.37 -26.76 20.73
CA TYR A 39 -4.17 -26.03 21.16
C TYR A 39 -4.39 -24.51 21.19
N TYR A 40 -4.98 -23.93 20.14
CA TYR A 40 -5.18 -22.48 20.01
C TYR A 40 -6.46 -21.97 20.67
N ASP A 41 -7.57 -22.68 20.53
CA ASP A 41 -8.90 -22.21 20.97
C ASP A 41 -9.36 -22.88 22.27
N GLY A 42 -9.01 -24.15 22.48
CA GLY A 42 -9.44 -24.88 23.68
C GLY A 42 -8.58 -24.58 24.92
N PHE A 43 -7.27 -24.67 24.75
CA PHE A 43 -6.28 -24.51 25.83
C PHE A 43 -5.57 -23.16 25.81
N GLU A 44 -5.75 -22.37 24.75
CA GLU A 44 -5.04 -21.09 24.53
C GLU A 44 -3.51 -21.20 24.77
N ALA A 45 -2.93 -22.36 24.47
CA ALA A 45 -1.55 -22.69 24.83
C ALA A 45 -0.52 -21.99 23.91
N GLY A 46 -0.97 -21.43 22.79
CA GLY A 46 -0.14 -20.70 21.84
C GLY A 46 -0.83 -19.44 21.32
N GLU A 47 -0.04 -18.50 20.82
CA GLU A 47 -0.55 -17.27 20.22
C GLU A 47 -1.06 -17.53 18.80
N PRO A 48 -2.34 -17.30 18.49
CA PRO A 48 -2.86 -17.55 17.15
C PRO A 48 -2.25 -16.56 16.14
N PRO A 49 -2.07 -16.96 14.86
CA PRO A 49 -1.40 -16.14 13.85
C PRO A 49 -1.90 -14.69 13.72
N PRO A 50 -3.23 -14.41 13.81
CA PRO A 50 -3.71 -13.02 13.74
C PRO A 50 -3.31 -12.15 14.93
N ARG A 51 -3.04 -12.72 16.12
CA ARG A 51 -2.52 -11.96 17.27
C ARG A 51 -1.04 -11.68 17.09
N ALA A 52 -0.26 -12.69 16.67
CA ALA A 52 1.17 -12.53 16.39
C ALA A 52 1.43 -11.45 15.33
N PHE A 53 0.67 -11.47 14.22
CA PHE A 53 0.75 -10.44 13.18
C PHE A 53 0.42 -9.03 13.72
N ARG A 54 -0.66 -8.90 14.50
CA ARG A 54 -1.03 -7.61 15.10
C ARG A 54 0.03 -7.07 16.04
N ARG A 55 0.66 -7.93 16.85
CA ARG A 55 1.78 -7.55 17.72
C ARG A 55 2.97 -7.06 16.91
N GLU A 56 3.36 -7.80 15.87
CA GLU A 56 4.49 -7.41 15.00
C GLU A 56 4.21 -6.06 14.31
N MET A 57 3.00 -5.88 13.78
CA MET A 57 2.60 -4.61 13.17
C MET A 57 2.59 -3.45 14.17
N ALA A 58 2.08 -3.67 15.39
CA ALA A 58 2.09 -2.65 16.44
C ALA A 58 3.54 -2.24 16.81
N GLN A 59 4.44 -3.21 16.98
CA GLN A 59 5.85 -2.96 17.24
C GLN A 59 6.51 -2.17 16.09
N ARG A 60 6.19 -2.48 14.83
CA ARG A 60 6.68 -1.70 13.68
C ARG A 60 6.15 -0.28 13.68
N LEU A 61 4.88 -0.07 14.03
CA LEU A 61 4.27 1.26 14.12
C LEU A 61 4.90 2.10 15.24
N GLU A 62 5.12 1.50 16.42
CA GLU A 62 5.79 2.12 17.56
C GLU A 62 7.25 2.47 17.24
N ALA A 63 8.01 1.54 16.66
CA ALA A 63 9.40 1.75 16.27
C ALA A 63 9.55 2.86 15.23
N GLN A 64 8.55 3.07 14.38
CA GLN A 64 8.55 4.14 13.41
C GLN A 64 8.15 5.52 14.02
N GLY A 65 7.78 5.63 15.31
CA GLY A 65 7.45 6.90 16.00
C GLY A 65 6.07 7.51 15.68
N LYS A 66 5.80 8.74 16.13
CA LYS A 66 4.64 9.53 15.65
C LYS A 66 5.10 10.36 14.45
N SER A 67 4.26 10.52 13.43
CA SER A 67 4.55 11.44 12.33
C SER A 67 4.67 12.87 12.88
N ALA A 68 5.59 13.66 12.33
CA ALA A 68 5.71 15.07 12.66
C ALA A 68 4.39 15.79 12.35
N PRO A 69 4.02 16.83 13.12
CA PRO A 69 2.84 17.63 12.82
C PRO A 69 2.95 18.20 11.40
N VAL A 70 1.87 18.11 10.63
CA VAL A 70 1.82 18.64 9.26
C VAL A 70 1.53 20.13 9.34
N THR A 71 2.60 20.92 9.39
CA THR A 71 2.56 22.38 9.30
C THR A 71 3.51 22.83 8.19
N GLU A 72 3.26 24.00 7.62
CA GLU A 72 4.15 24.64 6.64
C GLU A 72 5.60 24.68 7.12
N ALA A 73 5.85 25.02 8.39
CA ALA A 73 7.20 25.00 8.97
C ALA A 73 7.81 23.60 8.94
N ALA A 74 7.09 22.56 9.39
CA ALA A 74 7.60 21.20 9.42
C ALA A 74 7.86 20.64 8.01
N LEU A 75 6.98 20.95 7.04
CA LEU A 75 7.17 20.55 5.65
C LEU A 75 8.35 21.28 5.01
N THR A 76 8.55 22.55 5.35
CA THR A 76 9.72 23.33 4.91
C THR A 76 11.01 22.77 5.51
N ASP A 77 11.02 22.34 6.76
CA ASP A 77 12.18 21.68 7.38
C ASP A 77 12.51 20.38 6.64
N LEU A 78 11.50 19.58 6.28
CA LEU A 78 11.68 18.36 5.49
C LEU A 78 12.21 18.63 4.07
N MET A 79 11.89 19.76 3.46
CA MET A 79 12.46 20.15 2.17
C MET A 79 13.98 20.36 2.25
N HIS A 80 14.48 20.78 3.42
CA HIS A 80 15.90 21.00 3.65
C HIS A 80 16.62 19.76 4.21
N ASP A 81 15.89 18.70 4.57
CA ASP A 81 16.45 17.41 5.00
C ASP A 81 16.74 16.52 3.78
N PRO A 82 18.03 16.22 3.48
CA PRO A 82 18.39 15.37 2.35
C PRO A 82 17.80 13.95 2.45
N ALA A 83 17.63 13.42 3.66
CA ALA A 83 17.08 12.07 3.85
C ALA A 83 15.58 12.05 3.49
N ALA A 84 14.83 13.05 3.97
CA ALA A 84 13.41 13.21 3.64
C ALA A 84 13.20 13.46 2.14
N MET A 85 14.03 14.30 1.51
CA MET A 85 13.95 14.55 0.07
C MET A 85 14.29 13.30 -0.76
N ALA A 86 15.28 12.50 -0.35
CA ALA A 86 15.60 11.25 -1.02
C ALA A 86 14.47 10.21 -0.88
N GLU A 87 13.86 10.11 0.30
CA GLU A 87 12.69 9.26 0.51
C GLU A 87 11.50 9.71 -0.35
N GLY A 88 11.19 11.02 -0.32
CA GLY A 88 10.13 11.62 -1.13
C GLY A 88 10.33 11.40 -2.62
N ALA A 89 11.55 11.57 -3.14
CA ALA A 89 11.90 11.31 -4.53
C ALA A 89 11.67 9.85 -4.92
N LYS A 90 12.11 8.91 -4.08
CA LYS A 90 11.92 7.47 -4.30
C LYS A 90 10.44 7.10 -4.34
N LEU A 91 9.66 7.62 -3.41
CA LEU A 91 8.21 7.38 -3.33
C LEU A 91 7.47 8.03 -4.50
N PHE A 92 7.88 9.22 -4.93
CA PHE A 92 7.34 9.89 -6.10
C PHE A 92 7.58 9.07 -7.36
N ALA A 93 8.80 8.54 -7.53
CA ALA A 93 9.18 7.70 -8.67
C ALA A 93 8.31 6.44 -8.79
N SER A 94 8.01 5.78 -7.66
CA SER A 94 7.20 4.56 -7.66
C SER A 94 5.70 4.81 -7.81
N THR A 95 5.22 5.99 -7.41
CA THR A 95 3.79 6.20 -7.13
C THR A 95 3.15 7.30 -7.98
N CYS A 96 3.86 8.41 -8.18
CA CYS A 96 3.31 9.65 -8.76
C CYS A 96 3.69 9.83 -10.23
N THR A 97 4.87 9.34 -10.61
CA THR A 97 5.43 9.43 -11.97
C THR A 97 4.51 8.91 -13.09
N PRO A 98 3.71 7.84 -12.92
CA PRO A 98 2.80 7.39 -13.97
C PRO A 98 1.80 8.46 -14.45
N CYS A 99 1.42 9.40 -13.59
CA CYS A 99 0.47 10.47 -13.92
C CYS A 99 1.13 11.85 -14.05
N HIS A 100 2.15 12.14 -13.25
CA HIS A 100 2.81 13.44 -13.21
C HIS A 100 4.14 13.49 -13.96
N GLY A 101 4.59 12.37 -14.53
CA GLY A 101 5.85 12.26 -15.25
C GLY A 101 7.08 12.23 -14.31
N PRO A 102 8.27 11.81 -14.82
CA PRO A 102 9.46 11.60 -13.99
C PRO A 102 9.96 12.87 -13.29
N GLY A 103 9.82 14.02 -13.94
CA GLY A 103 10.17 15.34 -13.38
C GLY A 103 8.98 16.13 -12.83
N GLY A 104 7.80 15.54 -12.70
CA GLY A 104 6.60 16.26 -12.25
C GLY A 104 5.94 17.18 -13.28
N GLY A 105 6.43 17.20 -14.53
CA GLY A 105 5.91 18.07 -15.61
C GLY A 105 4.47 17.79 -16.07
N GLY A 106 3.85 16.70 -15.60
CA GLY A 106 2.49 16.31 -15.94
C GLY A 106 2.41 15.42 -17.18
N THR A 107 1.54 14.40 -17.15
CA THR A 107 1.15 13.60 -18.32
C THR A 107 -0.38 13.53 -18.38
N VAL A 108 -0.97 12.53 -17.76
CA VAL A 108 -2.42 12.50 -17.48
C VAL A 108 -2.74 13.51 -16.38
N GLY A 109 -1.94 13.56 -15.32
CA GLY A 109 -2.05 14.53 -14.22
C GLY A 109 -1.56 15.94 -14.60
N PRO A 110 -1.79 16.95 -13.73
CA PRO A 110 -1.28 18.30 -13.91
C PRO A 110 0.25 18.39 -13.76
N ASN A 111 0.81 19.51 -14.24
CA ASN A 111 2.18 19.90 -13.97
C ASN A 111 2.31 20.30 -12.49
N LEU A 112 3.31 19.77 -11.79
CA LEU A 112 3.62 20.05 -10.38
C LEU A 112 4.84 20.97 -10.22
N THR A 113 5.46 21.38 -11.33
CA THR A 113 6.70 22.16 -11.34
C THR A 113 6.49 23.65 -11.58
N ASP A 114 5.29 24.06 -11.97
CA ASP A 114 4.95 25.47 -12.21
C ASP A 114 4.30 26.11 -10.96
N GLU A 115 3.80 27.33 -11.11
CA GLU A 115 3.17 28.09 -10.02
C GLU A 115 1.64 27.95 -9.95
N PHE A 116 1.02 27.11 -10.79
CA PHE A 116 -0.43 27.05 -10.97
C PHE A 116 -1.01 25.76 -10.39
N TRP A 117 -2.05 25.90 -9.56
CA TRP A 117 -2.63 24.80 -8.80
C TRP A 117 -4.14 24.74 -8.95
N LEU A 118 -4.66 23.53 -9.20
CA LEU A 118 -6.10 23.26 -9.30
C LEU A 118 -6.81 23.19 -7.94
N HIS A 119 -6.05 22.90 -6.89
CA HIS A 119 -6.57 22.48 -5.58
C HIS A 119 -5.95 23.22 -4.39
N GLY A 120 -5.38 24.39 -4.67
CA GLY A 120 -4.57 25.14 -3.71
C GLY A 120 -3.11 24.69 -3.74
N GLY A 121 -2.21 25.64 -3.53
CA GLY A 121 -0.75 25.45 -3.65
C GLY A 121 0.00 25.61 -2.33
N SER A 122 -0.70 25.76 -1.19
CA SER A 122 -0.03 25.81 0.11
C SER A 122 0.53 24.43 0.49
N PRO A 123 1.58 24.36 1.33
CA PRO A 123 2.12 23.11 1.84
C PRO A 123 1.06 22.16 2.42
N GLU A 124 0.12 22.68 3.21
CA GLU A 124 -0.98 21.91 3.79
C GLU A 124 -2.00 21.46 2.75
N GLU A 125 -2.27 22.28 1.74
CA GLU A 125 -3.21 21.95 0.67
C GLU A 125 -2.66 20.87 -0.25
N ILE A 126 -1.36 20.92 -0.55
CA ILE A 126 -0.65 19.88 -1.30
C ILE A 126 -0.60 18.60 -0.46
N HIS A 127 -0.25 18.69 0.83
CA HIS A 127 -0.30 17.53 1.73
C HIS A 127 -1.69 16.89 1.73
N ARG A 128 -2.74 17.70 1.91
CA ARG A 128 -4.13 17.24 1.89
C ARG A 128 -4.48 16.58 0.56
N SER A 129 -4.10 17.19 -0.56
CA SER A 129 -4.31 16.65 -1.91
C SER A 129 -3.69 15.26 -2.07
N ILE A 130 -2.48 15.05 -1.55
CA ILE A 130 -1.80 13.76 -1.59
C ILE A 130 -2.47 12.77 -0.63
N SER A 131 -2.77 13.17 0.61
CA SER A 131 -3.40 12.31 1.61
C SER A 131 -4.79 11.83 1.19
N THR A 132 -5.68 12.74 0.79
CA THR A 132 -7.10 12.43 0.53
C THR A 132 -7.36 12.10 -0.93
N GLY A 133 -6.49 12.51 -1.84
CA GLY A 133 -6.66 12.30 -3.28
C GLY A 133 -7.88 13.01 -3.86
N TYR A 134 -8.11 12.74 -5.14
CA TYR A 134 -9.30 13.11 -5.91
C TYR A 134 -9.76 11.91 -6.76
N PRO A 135 -10.37 10.88 -6.16
CA PRO A 135 -10.68 9.62 -6.86
C PRO A 135 -11.57 9.81 -8.08
N ALA A 136 -12.56 10.72 -7.98
CA ALA A 136 -13.44 11.06 -9.10
C ALA A 136 -12.70 11.70 -10.31
N LYS A 137 -11.48 12.20 -10.08
CA LYS A 137 -10.59 12.79 -11.10
C LYS A 137 -9.37 11.92 -11.42
N GLY A 138 -9.33 10.69 -10.89
CA GLY A 138 -8.26 9.72 -11.15
C GLY A 138 -7.04 9.80 -10.24
N MET A 139 -7.02 10.66 -9.22
CA MET A 139 -5.93 10.71 -8.23
C MET A 139 -6.31 9.89 -6.98
N PRO A 140 -5.62 8.78 -6.66
CA PRO A 140 -5.93 7.96 -5.48
C PRO A 140 -5.69 8.70 -4.15
N ALA A 141 -6.37 8.25 -3.09
CA ALA A 141 -6.15 8.71 -1.73
C ALA A 141 -4.93 8.01 -1.11
N TRP A 142 -3.76 8.63 -1.17
CA TRP A 142 -2.51 7.97 -0.77
C TRP A 142 -2.33 7.85 0.75
N GLY A 143 -3.07 8.62 1.56
CA GLY A 143 -2.95 8.59 3.02
C GLY A 143 -3.19 7.20 3.61
N GLN A 144 -4.20 6.47 3.13
CA GLN A 144 -4.49 5.11 3.60
C GLN A 144 -3.47 4.07 3.12
N GLN A 145 -2.80 4.32 2.00
CA GLN A 145 -1.88 3.35 1.38
C GLN A 145 -0.44 3.55 1.83
N LEU A 146 -0.02 4.80 2.02
CA LEU A 146 1.34 5.17 2.39
C LEU A 146 1.49 5.47 3.89
N GLY A 147 0.42 5.87 4.55
CA GLY A 147 0.40 6.24 5.96
C GLY A 147 1.05 7.59 6.26
N ASP A 148 0.81 8.11 7.46
CA ASP A 148 1.13 9.49 7.87
C ASP A 148 2.62 9.84 7.89
N LYS A 149 3.51 8.85 7.79
CA LYS A 149 4.97 9.07 7.80
C LYS A 149 5.57 9.26 6.42
N ARG A 150 4.93 8.70 5.39
CA ARG A 150 5.42 8.75 4.02
C ARG A 150 4.83 9.90 3.21
N ILE A 151 3.68 10.43 3.64
CA ILE A 151 3.08 11.59 2.99
C ILE A 151 3.92 12.86 3.17
N PRO A 152 4.45 13.20 4.36
CA PRO A 152 5.23 14.43 4.51
C PRO A 152 6.50 14.48 3.65
N PRO A 153 7.33 13.41 3.55
CA PRO A 153 8.47 13.40 2.61
C PRO A 153 8.08 13.56 1.14
N ILE A 154 6.99 12.92 0.69
CA ILE A 154 6.47 13.12 -0.69
C ILE A 154 6.00 14.56 -0.89
N THR A 155 5.31 15.12 0.11
CA THR A 155 4.82 16.50 0.07
C THR A 155 5.98 17.48 -0.04
N ALA A 156 7.01 17.32 0.81
CA ALA A 156 8.23 18.12 0.76
C ALA A 156 8.93 17.99 -0.61
N TYR A 157 9.02 16.79 -1.15
CA TYR A 157 9.57 16.58 -2.49
C TYR A 157 8.78 17.31 -3.58
N VAL A 158 7.45 17.21 -3.57
CA VAL A 158 6.58 17.92 -4.53
C VAL A 158 6.71 19.45 -4.38
N LEU A 159 6.79 19.96 -3.15
CA LEU A 159 7.06 21.37 -2.90
C LEU A 159 8.41 21.81 -3.48
N GLY A 160 9.44 20.96 -3.37
CA GLY A 160 10.77 21.19 -3.95
C GLY A 160 10.80 21.15 -5.48
N LEU A 161 9.80 20.55 -6.14
CA LEU A 161 9.67 20.57 -7.60
C LEU A 161 9.15 21.93 -8.11
N ARG A 162 8.47 22.71 -7.27
CA ARG A 162 7.90 24.00 -7.67
C ARG A 162 9.00 24.96 -8.14
N GLY A 163 8.79 25.58 -9.29
CA GLY A 163 9.73 26.51 -9.92
C GLY A 163 10.80 25.83 -10.78
N THR A 164 10.91 24.50 -10.77
CA THR A 164 11.87 23.78 -11.64
C THR A 164 11.48 23.82 -13.11
N ASN A 165 10.19 24.05 -13.41
CA ASN A 165 9.63 24.14 -14.76
C ASN A 165 10.16 23.05 -15.70
N ALA A 166 9.73 21.80 -15.46
CA ALA A 166 10.20 20.64 -16.20
C ALA A 166 10.12 20.88 -17.73
N PRO A 167 11.20 20.58 -18.50
CA PRO A 167 11.20 20.72 -19.94
C PRO A 167 10.05 19.96 -20.60
N GLY A 168 9.24 20.65 -21.41
CA GLY A 168 8.07 20.05 -22.05
C GLY A 168 6.90 19.75 -21.09
N GLY A 169 6.90 20.36 -19.89
CA GLY A 169 5.77 20.26 -18.97
C GLY A 169 4.45 20.75 -19.57
N LYS A 170 3.33 20.22 -19.07
CA LYS A 170 1.99 20.65 -19.48
C LYS A 170 1.79 22.14 -19.22
N ALA A 171 0.92 22.74 -20.03
CA ALA A 171 0.48 24.11 -19.83
C ALA A 171 -0.10 24.32 -18.41
N PRO A 172 0.05 25.53 -17.85
CA PRO A 172 -0.50 25.91 -16.55
C PRO A 172 -1.98 25.56 -16.39
N GLN A 173 -2.33 25.00 -15.23
CA GLN A 173 -3.69 24.58 -14.91
C GLN A 173 -4.09 25.07 -13.52
N GLY A 174 -5.24 25.75 -13.44
CA GLY A 174 -5.75 26.29 -12.18
C GLY A 174 -5.27 27.72 -11.94
N GLU A 175 -5.16 28.09 -10.66
CA GLU A 175 -4.86 29.44 -10.25
C GLU A 175 -3.39 29.58 -9.84
N LYS A 176 -2.79 30.73 -10.15
CA LYS A 176 -1.43 31.03 -9.70
C LYS A 176 -1.43 31.11 -8.18
N TYR A 177 -0.64 30.26 -7.53
CA TYR A 177 -0.45 30.33 -6.11
C TYR A 177 0.45 31.51 -5.75
N VAL A 178 -0.15 32.54 -5.18
CA VAL A 178 0.52 33.63 -4.49
C VAL A 178 0.60 33.24 -3.03
N GLY A 179 1.80 32.84 -2.58
CA GLY A 179 2.05 32.53 -1.17
C GLY A 179 1.58 33.66 -0.26
N LYS A 180 1.15 33.33 0.95
CA LYS A 180 0.82 34.34 1.96
C LYS A 180 2.09 34.89 2.62
#